data_AF-N9ZZ72-F1
#
_entry.id   AF-N9ZZ72-F1
#
_cell.length_a   1.000
_cell.length_b   1.000
_cell.length_c   1.000
_cell.angle_alpha   90.00
_cell.angle_beta   90.00
_cell.angle_gamma   90.00
#
_symmetry.space_group_name_H-M   'P 1'
#
loop_
_entity.id
_entity.type
_entity.pdbx_description
1 polymer ?
#
loop_
_entity_poly.entity_id
_entity_poly.type
_entity_poly.pdbx_seq_one_letter_code
_entity_poly.pdbx_strand_id
1 'polypeptide(L)'
;MVRNGSSYEKIPFRWFELTNLNANINRIRKRIEVLKARRETPPEGWDFEGGRVYMNLEEKRVQIYFDDIPSEEFRQFLHRNLSFRWSTYHGAWQRQISDTAIWAAHRATNRFLAEGA
;
A
#
# COMPACT_ATOMS: atom_id res chain seq x y z
N MET A 1 38.44 51.38 -3.81
CA MET A 1 37.56 50.38 -4.45
C MET A 1 36.83 49.60 -3.36
N VAL A 2 35.56 49.92 -3.12
CA VAL A 2 34.71 49.10 -2.24
C VAL A 2 34.27 47.90 -3.06
N ARG A 3 34.76 46.69 -2.74
CA ARG A 3 34.20 45.46 -3.30
C ARG A 3 32.78 45.34 -2.76
N ASN A 4 31.78 45.58 -3.60
CA ASN A 4 30.40 45.19 -3.29
C ASN A 4 30.40 43.66 -3.19
N GLY A 5 30.53 43.15 -1.96
CA GLY A 5 30.30 41.74 -1.64
C GLY A 5 28.92 41.36 -2.14
N SER A 6 28.85 40.24 -2.84
CA SER A 6 27.67 39.94 -3.62
C SER A 6 26.43 39.83 -2.74
N SER A 7 25.26 40.24 -3.23
CA SER A 7 24.00 40.20 -2.46
C SER A 7 23.68 38.79 -1.94
N TYR A 8 24.25 37.75 -2.56
CA TYR A 8 24.14 36.35 -2.16
C TYR A 8 24.86 36.02 -0.82
N GLU A 9 25.81 36.84 -0.38
CA GLU A 9 26.56 36.66 0.87
C GLU A 9 25.88 37.30 2.10
N LYS A 10 24.84 38.13 1.89
CA LYS A 10 24.18 38.91 2.96
C LYS A 10 22.87 38.32 3.46
N ILE A 11 22.43 37.18 2.93
CA ILE A 11 21.16 36.55 3.29
C ILE A 11 21.47 35.31 4.14
N PRO A 12 20.79 35.10 5.28
CA PRO A 12 21.08 33.97 6.19
C PRO A 12 20.87 32.59 5.55
N PHE A 13 20.19 32.52 4.40
CA PHE A 13 19.93 31.29 3.65
C PHE A 13 20.07 31.54 2.15
N ARG A 14 20.49 30.52 1.40
CA ARG A 14 20.53 30.59 -0.06
C ARG A 14 19.12 30.44 -0.64
N TRP A 15 18.86 31.10 -1.77
CA TRP A 15 17.52 31.13 -2.38
C TRP A 15 16.94 29.73 -2.68
N PHE A 16 17.78 28.77 -3.09
CA PHE A 16 17.35 27.40 -3.38
C PHE A 16 17.02 26.59 -2.13
N GLU A 17 17.59 26.93 -0.97
CA GLU A 17 17.31 26.23 0.29
C GLU A 17 15.86 26.46 0.71
N LEU A 18 15.39 27.71 0.62
CA LEU A 18 14.00 28.06 0.89
C LEU A 18 13.05 27.35 -0.09
N THR A 19 13.38 27.30 -1.38
CA THR A 19 12.58 26.59 -2.39
C THR A 19 12.50 25.09 -2.11
N ASN A 20 13.63 24.46 -1.76
CA ASN A 20 13.68 23.03 -1.44
C ASN A 20 12.88 22.70 -0.17
N LEU A 21 12.99 23.55 0.86
CA LEU A 21 12.22 23.42 2.10
C LEU A 21 10.72 23.53 1.81
N ASN A 22 10.30 24.52 1.04
CA ASN A 22 8.88 24.68 0.65
C ASN A 22 8.37 23.48 -0.16
N ALA A 23 9.18 22.94 -1.08
CA ALA A 23 8.83 21.73 -1.81
C ALA A 23 8.66 20.51 -0.89
N ASN A 24 9.54 20.36 0.11
CA ASN A 24 9.46 19.30 1.10
C ASN A 24 8.22 19.45 1.99
N ILE A 25 7.96 20.66 2.51
CA ILE A 25 6.76 20.98 3.29
C ILE A 25 5.50 20.61 2.51
N ASN A 26 5.41 21.00 1.24
CA ASN A 26 4.26 20.69 0.40
C ASN A 26 4.10 19.18 0.17
N ARG A 27 5.19 18.44 -0.04
CA ARG A 27 5.17 16.98 -0.18
C ARG A 27 4.66 16.31 1.10
N ILE A 28 5.17 16.73 2.26
CA ILE A 28 4.77 16.18 3.57
C ILE A 28 3.30 16.50 3.84
N ARG A 29 2.83 17.73 3.59
CA ARG A 29 1.42 18.11 3.72
C ARG A 29 0.50 17.23 2.88
N LYS A 30 0.81 17.06 1.59
CA LYS A 30 0.07 16.15 0.70
C LYS A 30 0.08 14.71 1.21
N ARG A 31 1.21 14.23 1.72
CA ARG A 31 1.29 12.88 2.29
C ARG A 31 0.42 12.74 3.53
N ILE A 32 0.38 13.74 4.41
CA ILE A 32 -0.49 13.76 5.60
C ILE A 32 -1.96 13.71 5.18
N GLU A 33 -2.37 14.52 4.20
CA GLU A 33 -3.75 14.51 3.69
C GLU A 33 -4.14 13.12 3.16
N VAL A 34 -3.29 12.51 2.34
CA VAL A 34 -3.52 11.15 1.82
C VAL A 34 -3.63 10.13 2.96
N LEU A 35 -2.77 10.23 3.99
CA LEU A 35 -2.80 9.32 5.14
C LEU A 35 -4.04 9.51 6.01
N LYS A 36 -4.52 10.76 6.17
CA LYS A 36 -5.77 11.05 6.88
C LYS A 36 -6.98 10.48 6.14
N ALA A 37 -7.09 10.73 4.84
CA ALA A 37 -8.17 10.21 4.01
C ALA A 37 -8.24 8.66 4.06
N ARG A 38 -7.09 7.98 3.99
CA ARG A 38 -7.01 6.51 4.12
C ARG A 38 -7.44 5.99 5.49
N ARG A 39 -7.31 6.80 6.54
CA ARG A 39 -7.74 6.44 7.90
C ARG A 39 -9.25 6.62 8.05
N GLU A 40 -9.82 7.64 7.43
CA GLU A 40 -11.25 7.94 7.46
C GLU A 40 -12.08 6.97 6.62
N THR A 41 -11.54 6.54 5.47
CA THR A 41 -12.17 5.53 4.61
C THR A 41 -11.25 4.32 4.51
N PRO A 42 -11.27 3.43 5.51
CA PRO A 42 -10.52 2.18 5.43
C PRO A 42 -11.07 1.32 4.27
N PRO A 43 -10.20 0.57 3.57
CA PRO A 43 -10.65 -0.37 2.57
C PRO A 43 -11.49 -1.48 3.23
N GLU A 44 -12.66 -1.75 2.66
CA GLU A 44 -13.55 -2.81 3.11
C GLU A 44 -13.15 -4.15 2.49
N GLY A 45 -13.41 -5.23 3.23
CA GLY A 45 -13.33 -6.58 2.70
C GLY A 45 -14.51 -6.88 1.76
N TRP A 46 -14.43 -8.01 1.07
CA TRP A 46 -15.53 -8.48 0.21
C TRP A 46 -15.58 -10.01 0.20
N ASP A 47 -16.80 -10.53 0.04
CA ASP A 47 -17.03 -11.95 -0.15
C ASP A 47 -17.03 -12.29 -1.65
N PHE A 48 -16.67 -13.53 -1.99
CA PHE A 48 -16.71 -14.06 -3.35
C PHE A 48 -17.10 -15.54 -3.32
N GLU A 49 -17.44 -16.12 -4.47
CA GLU A 49 -17.75 -17.55 -4.54
C GLU A 49 -16.50 -18.39 -4.24
N GLY A 50 -16.55 -19.15 -3.12
CA GLY A 50 -15.44 -19.97 -2.62
C GLY A 50 -14.52 -19.28 -1.61
N GLY A 51 -14.89 -18.12 -1.07
CA GLY A 51 -14.21 -17.54 0.08
C GLY A 51 -14.49 -16.06 0.35
N ARG A 52 -13.60 -15.43 1.10
CA ARG A 52 -13.70 -14.00 1.43
C ARG A 52 -12.36 -13.31 1.59
N VAL A 53 -12.33 -12.02 1.29
CA VAL A 53 -11.20 -11.14 1.58
C VAL A 53 -11.53 -10.29 2.79
N TYR A 54 -10.73 -10.44 3.84
CA TYR A 54 -10.83 -9.67 5.07
C TYR A 54 -9.70 -8.65 5.16
N MET A 55 -10.06 -7.38 5.36
CA MET A 55 -9.11 -6.29 5.61
C MET A 55 -8.88 -6.17 7.11
N ASN A 56 -7.87 -6.88 7.64
CA ASN A 56 -7.50 -6.79 9.04
C ASN A 56 -6.76 -5.47 9.29
N LEU A 57 -7.48 -4.46 9.74
CA LEU A 57 -6.96 -3.12 10.01
C LEU A 57 -6.08 -3.07 11.26
N GLU A 58 -6.33 -3.93 12.26
CA GLU A 58 -5.55 -4.00 13.50
C GLU A 58 -4.13 -4.49 13.20
N GLU A 59 -4.01 -5.58 12.45
CA GLU A 59 -2.71 -6.15 12.06
C GLU A 59 -2.14 -5.50 10.80
N LYS A 60 -2.91 -4.64 10.11
CA LYS A 60 -2.55 -4.03 8.82
C LYS A 60 -2.26 -5.11 7.77
N ARG A 61 -3.17 -6.06 7.61
CA ARG A 61 -3.07 -7.18 6.66
C ARG A 61 -4.29 -7.26 5.75
N VAL A 62 -4.03 -7.62 4.50
CA VAL A 62 -5.06 -8.19 3.61
C VAL A 62 -4.99 -9.69 3.79
N GLN A 63 -6.11 -10.32 4.15
CA GLN A 63 -6.22 -11.76 4.38
C GLN A 63 -7.27 -12.33 3.42
N ILE A 64 -6.91 -13.39 2.70
CA ILE A 64 -7.81 -14.12 1.81
C ILE A 64 -8.08 -15.48 2.45
N TYR A 65 -9.34 -15.73 2.74
CA TYR A 65 -9.86 -17.00 3.20
C TYR A 65 -10.51 -17.71 2.01
N PHE A 66 -10.22 -19.00 1.88
CA PHE A 66 -10.87 -19.88 0.92
C PHE A 66 -11.66 -20.93 1.69
N ASP A 67 -12.81 -21.32 1.17
CA ASP A 67 -13.68 -22.32 1.82
C ASP A 67 -13.05 -23.72 1.73
N ASP A 68 -12.46 -24.04 0.57
CA ASP A 68 -11.71 -25.25 0.32
C ASP A 68 -10.23 -24.95 0.04
N ILE A 69 -9.39 -25.99 0.11
CA ILE A 69 -7.96 -25.87 -0.19
C ILE A 69 -7.81 -25.62 -1.70
N PRO A 70 -7.33 -24.44 -2.15
CA PRO A 70 -7.17 -24.17 -3.57
C PRO A 70 -6.08 -25.05 -4.18
N SER A 71 -6.16 -25.25 -5.50
CA SER A 71 -5.21 -26.05 -6.27
C SER A 71 -3.75 -25.63 -6.02
N GLU A 72 -2.80 -26.57 -6.19
CA GLU A 72 -1.38 -26.26 -5.98
C GLU A 72 -0.88 -25.14 -6.89
N GLU A 73 -1.32 -25.13 -8.15
CA GLU A 73 -0.97 -24.07 -9.12
C GLU A 73 -1.46 -22.70 -8.63
N PHE A 74 -2.69 -22.61 -8.11
CA PHE A 74 -3.23 -21.37 -7.60
C PHE A 74 -2.50 -20.90 -6.33
N ARG A 75 -2.14 -21.82 -5.44
CA ARG A 75 -1.30 -21.53 -4.26
C ARG A 75 0.07 -20.99 -4.65
N GLN A 76 0.70 -21.57 -5.69
CA GLN A 76 1.96 -21.06 -6.21
C GLN A 76 1.80 -19.67 -6.84
N PHE A 77 0.69 -19.41 -7.55
CA PHE A 77 0.38 -18.09 -8.10
C PHE A 77 0.21 -17.03 -6.99
N LEU A 78 -0.54 -17.34 -5.93
CA LEU A 78 -0.68 -16.47 -4.75
C LEU A 78 0.69 -16.11 -4.15
N HIS A 79 1.55 -17.11 -4.00
CA HIS A 79 2.87 -16.94 -3.39
C HIS A 79 3.86 -16.19 -4.27
N ARG A 80 4.06 -16.65 -5.50
CA ARG A 80 5.12 -16.17 -6.40
C ARG A 80 4.74 -14.89 -7.13
N ASN A 81 3.50 -14.78 -7.59
CA ASN A 81 3.07 -13.66 -8.44
C ASN A 81 2.42 -12.54 -7.62
N LEU A 82 1.67 -12.88 -6.57
CA LEU A 82 0.92 -11.91 -5.77
C LEU A 82 1.54 -11.63 -4.39
N SER A 83 2.62 -12.35 -4.04
CA SER A 83 3.37 -12.19 -2.78
C SER A 83 2.54 -12.41 -1.51
N PHE A 84 1.47 -13.20 -1.59
CA PHE A 84 0.75 -13.64 -0.40
C PHE A 84 1.51 -14.78 0.29
N ARG A 85 1.46 -14.80 1.62
CA ARG A 85 2.06 -15.86 2.43
C ARG A 85 0.98 -16.57 3.23
N TRP A 86 1.04 -17.89 3.26
CA TRP A 86 0.15 -18.67 4.10
C TRP A 86 0.42 -18.38 5.58
N SER A 87 -0.65 -18.13 6.34
CA SER A 87 -0.62 -18.04 7.80
C SER A 87 -1.33 -19.22 8.40
N THR A 88 -0.59 -20.08 9.12
CA THR A 88 -1.18 -21.20 9.86
C THR A 88 -2.04 -20.74 11.03
N TYR A 89 -1.69 -19.61 11.65
CA TYR A 89 -2.43 -19.06 12.79
C TYR A 89 -3.83 -18.56 12.41
N HIS A 90 -3.94 -17.88 11.26
CA HIS A 90 -5.24 -17.39 10.77
C HIS A 90 -5.93 -18.35 9.80
N GLY A 91 -5.22 -19.36 9.26
CA GLY A 91 -5.74 -20.20 8.19
C GLY A 91 -6.02 -19.41 6.90
N ALA A 92 -5.22 -18.39 6.62
CA ALA A 92 -5.46 -17.46 5.51
C ALA A 92 -4.18 -17.13 4.74
N TRP A 93 -4.35 -16.80 3.46
CA TRP A 93 -3.30 -16.18 2.65
C TRP A 93 -3.24 -14.70 2.96
N GLN A 94 -2.10 -14.23 3.48
CA GLN A 94 -1.99 -12.85 3.96
C GLN A 94 -0.77 -12.09 3.45
N ARG A 95 -0.91 -10.76 3.38
CA ARG A 95 0.20 -9.80 3.17
C ARG A 95 -0.09 -8.45 3.82
N GLN A 96 0.93 -7.63 3.96
CA GLN A 96 0.81 -6.24 4.45
C GLN A 96 -0.18 -5.44 3.59
N ILE A 97 -1.01 -4.63 4.26
CA ILE A 97 -1.97 -3.76 3.58
C ILE A 97 -1.23 -2.66 2.80
N SER A 98 -1.51 -2.61 1.51
CA SER A 98 -1.06 -1.57 0.58
C SER A 98 -2.01 -1.54 -0.62
N ASP A 99 -1.98 -0.47 -1.41
CA ASP A 99 -2.82 -0.36 -2.60
C ASP A 99 -2.56 -1.54 -3.56
N THR A 100 -1.29 -1.95 -3.67
CA THR A 100 -0.88 -3.15 -4.42
C THR A 100 -1.40 -4.44 -3.81
N ALA A 101 -1.56 -4.51 -2.49
CA ALA A 101 -2.12 -5.69 -1.81
C ALA A 101 -3.62 -5.84 -2.10
N ILE A 102 -4.36 -4.73 -2.09
CA ILE A 102 -5.78 -4.70 -2.43
C ILE A 102 -5.97 -5.09 -3.89
N TRP A 103 -5.18 -4.49 -4.79
CA TRP A 103 -5.17 -4.88 -6.21
C TRP A 103 -4.84 -6.37 -6.40
N ALA A 104 -3.84 -6.88 -5.67
CA ALA A 104 -3.45 -8.28 -5.76
C ALA A 104 -4.55 -9.21 -5.24
N ALA A 105 -5.28 -8.82 -4.18
CA ALA A 105 -6.44 -9.56 -3.70
C ALA A 105 -7.56 -9.59 -4.76
N HIS A 106 -7.89 -8.47 -5.39
CA HIS A 106 -8.86 -8.47 -6.51
C HIS A 106 -8.40 -9.36 -7.66
N ARG A 107 -7.12 -9.32 -8.02
CA ARG A 107 -6.58 -10.20 -9.06
C ARG A 107 -6.66 -11.67 -8.67
N ALA A 108 -6.43 -12.00 -7.40
CA ALA A 108 -6.57 -13.37 -6.89
C ALA A 108 -8.03 -13.84 -6.99
N THR A 109 -8.97 -13.07 -6.44
CA THR A 109 -10.39 -13.46 -6.43
C THR A 109 -10.94 -13.56 -7.84
N ASN A 110 -10.62 -12.62 -8.72
CA ASN A 110 -11.08 -12.67 -10.11
C ASN A 110 -10.52 -13.87 -10.87
N ARG A 111 -9.26 -14.25 -10.62
CA ARG A 111 -8.66 -15.44 -11.24
C ARG A 111 -9.31 -16.72 -10.69
N PHE A 112 -9.53 -16.78 -9.38
CA PHE A 112 -10.18 -17.92 -8.75
C PHE A 112 -11.57 -18.18 -9.33
N LEU A 113 -12.37 -17.12 -9.50
CA LEU A 113 -13.70 -17.19 -10.12
C LEU A 113 -13.65 -17.59 -11.60
N ALA A 114 -12.60 -17.18 -12.32
CA ALA A 114 -12.47 -17.47 -13.76
C ALA A 114 -12.00 -18.90 -14.05
N GLU A 115 -11.18 -19.49 -13.17
CA GLU A 115 -10.58 -20.80 -13.39
C GLU A 115 -11.43 -21.95 -12.82
N GLY A 116 -12.39 -21.65 -11.95
CA GLY A 116 -13.15 -22.66 -11.22
C GLY A 116 -12.27 -23.35 -10.18
N ALA A 117 -12.83 -23.62 -8.99
CA ALA A 117 -12.12 -24.22 -7.86
C ALA A 117 -11.39 -25.54 -8.21
#